data_AF-A0A7S4ETX3-F1
#
_entry.id   AF-A0A7S4ETX3-F1
#
_cell.length_a   1.000
_cell.length_b   1.000
_cell.length_c   1.000
_cell.angle_alpha   90.00
_cell.angle_beta   90.00
_cell.angle_gamma   90.00
#
_symmetry.space_group_name_H-M   'P 1'
#
loop_
_entity.id
_entity.type
_entity.pdbx_description
1 polymer ?
#
loop_
_entity_poly.entity_id
_entity_poly.type
_entity_poly.pdbx_seq_one_letter_code
_entity_poly.pdbx_strand_id
1 'polypeptide(L)'
;PPPLFSSTVNRANLDLPWPDFSFFMPRKPHKLRTPPWSKLHPQMIAESASVTWEDKLELAIHTGNVGSPFRKRLAKAAAANPGEMLVNELFIGDHVKISSTCRQLGLHDKGGYQQHKCYMTFQEQCSYKYLLNSASIGYANKFKYLLLCGSVVIYVQEGMVNKEFYEYGLLPGVHYVTVPTANDVPAL
;
A
#
# COMPACT_ATOMS: atom_id res chain seq x y z
N PRO A 1 -22.37 -25.38 4.78
CA PRO A 1 -22.26 -24.67 3.48
C PRO A 1 -21.09 -25.27 2.68
N PRO A 2 -21.03 -25.12 1.34
CA PRO A 2 -19.89 -25.59 0.55
C PRO A 2 -18.60 -24.82 0.90
N PRO A 3 -17.41 -25.44 0.77
CA PRO A 3 -16.14 -24.75 0.96
C PRO A 3 -15.90 -23.78 -0.20
N LEU A 4 -15.95 -22.47 0.10
CA LEU A 4 -15.64 -21.40 -0.85
C LEU A 4 -14.23 -20.89 -0.58
N PHE A 5 -13.47 -20.63 -1.64
CA PHE A 5 -12.13 -20.05 -1.55
C PHE A 5 -12.19 -18.56 -1.87
N SER A 6 -11.69 -17.72 -0.96
CA SER A 6 -11.70 -16.27 -1.09
C SER A 6 -10.32 -15.69 -0.85
N SER A 7 -9.92 -14.69 -1.65
CA SER A 7 -8.63 -14.02 -1.52
C SER A 7 -8.47 -13.27 -0.19
N THR A 8 -9.60 -12.88 0.41
CA THR A 8 -9.63 -12.30 1.74
C THR A 8 -10.78 -12.87 2.54
N VAL A 9 -10.53 -13.11 3.82
CA VAL A 9 -11.50 -13.69 4.75
C VAL A 9 -11.55 -12.89 6.05
N ASN A 10 -12.57 -13.13 6.86
CA ASN A 10 -12.75 -12.51 8.17
C ASN A 10 -13.46 -13.50 9.10
N ARG A 11 -13.54 -13.19 10.40
CA ARG A 11 -14.13 -14.13 11.37
C ARG A 11 -15.64 -14.38 11.20
N ALA A 12 -16.31 -13.58 10.38
CA ALA A 12 -17.74 -13.71 10.11
C ALA A 12 -18.03 -14.57 8.86
N ASN A 13 -17.02 -14.96 8.07
CA ASN A 13 -17.19 -15.83 6.92
C ASN A 13 -16.60 -17.23 7.15
N LEU A 14 -17.10 -18.21 6.38
CA LEU A 14 -16.68 -19.61 6.43
C LEU A 14 -15.77 -19.98 5.25
N ASP A 15 -15.40 -18.97 4.47
CA ASP A 15 -14.52 -19.07 3.32
C ASP A 15 -13.11 -19.49 3.76
N LEU A 16 -12.48 -20.32 2.94
CA LEU A 16 -11.09 -20.71 3.09
C LEU A 16 -10.19 -19.65 2.45
N PRO A 17 -9.20 -19.10 3.18
CA PRO A 17 -8.28 -18.12 2.62
C PRO A 17 -7.44 -18.73 1.50
N TRP A 18 -7.35 -18.04 0.36
CA TRP A 18 -6.59 -18.47 -0.80
C TRP A 18 -5.67 -17.34 -1.31
N PRO A 19 -4.46 -17.63 -1.85
CA PRO A 19 -3.63 -16.58 -2.43
C PRO A 19 -4.34 -15.88 -3.59
N ASP A 20 -4.30 -14.55 -3.61
CA ASP A 20 -4.94 -13.77 -4.66
C ASP A 20 -4.28 -13.94 -6.04
N PHE A 21 -4.87 -13.29 -7.05
CA PHE A 21 -4.36 -13.28 -8.42
C PHE A 21 -2.93 -12.71 -8.56
N SER A 22 -2.44 -11.94 -7.59
CA SER A 22 -1.11 -11.31 -7.68
C SER A 22 0.01 -12.29 -7.35
N PHE A 23 -0.28 -13.37 -6.62
CA PHE A 23 0.64 -14.49 -6.46
C PHE A 23 0.74 -15.33 -7.74
N PHE A 24 -0.39 -15.53 -8.44
CA PHE A 24 -0.48 -16.36 -9.64
C PHE A 24 -1.13 -15.57 -10.78
N MET A 25 -0.30 -14.89 -11.56
CA MET A 25 -0.79 -14.05 -12.65
C MET A 25 -1.35 -14.91 -13.79
N PRO A 26 -2.47 -14.51 -14.40
CA PRO A 26 -3.03 -15.20 -15.56
C PRO A 26 -1.99 -15.33 -16.67
N ARG A 27 -1.89 -16.52 -17.28
CA ARG A 27 -1.02 -16.78 -18.45
C ARG A 27 -1.42 -15.98 -19.70
N LYS A 28 -2.61 -15.38 -19.71
CA LYS A 28 -3.16 -14.56 -20.80
C LYS A 28 -3.06 -13.08 -20.45
N PRO A 29 -3.00 -12.18 -21.46
CA PRO A 29 -3.08 -10.74 -21.23
C PRO A 29 -4.29 -10.37 -20.38
N HIS A 30 -4.09 -9.50 -19.39
CA HIS A 30 -5.14 -9.11 -18.47
C HIS A 30 -5.03 -7.62 -18.09
N LYS A 31 -6.12 -7.06 -17.56
CA LYS A 31 -6.18 -5.66 -17.12
C LYS A 31 -5.61 -5.40 -15.72
N LEU A 32 -5.22 -6.44 -14.98
CA LEU A 32 -4.56 -6.28 -13.67
C LEU A 32 -3.23 -5.55 -13.89
N ARG A 33 -2.96 -4.56 -13.05
CA ARG A 33 -1.79 -3.67 -13.18
C ARG A 33 -0.68 -4.02 -12.20
N THR A 34 -0.97 -4.80 -11.17
CA THR A 34 0.06 -5.34 -10.26
C THR A 34 0.84 -6.44 -10.99
N PRO A 35 2.18 -6.33 -11.12
CA PRO A 35 2.99 -7.40 -11.65
C PRO A 35 2.90 -8.67 -10.78
N PRO A 36 3.22 -9.86 -11.32
CA PRO A 36 3.17 -11.11 -10.57
C PRO A 36 4.19 -11.07 -9.43
N TRP A 37 3.89 -11.74 -8.32
CA TRP A 37 4.80 -11.91 -7.19
C TRP A 37 6.18 -12.41 -7.63
N SER A 38 6.25 -13.39 -8.52
CA SER A 38 7.52 -13.94 -9.03
C SER A 38 8.42 -12.93 -9.75
N LYS A 39 7.86 -11.83 -10.26
CA LYS A 39 8.64 -10.73 -10.86
C LYS A 39 8.88 -9.60 -9.86
N LEU A 40 7.85 -9.18 -9.15
CA LEU A 40 7.93 -8.00 -8.30
C LEU A 40 8.71 -8.28 -7.01
N HIS A 41 8.63 -9.47 -6.44
CA HIS A 41 9.37 -9.84 -5.23
C HIS A 41 10.89 -9.64 -5.37
N PRO A 42 11.61 -10.25 -6.33
CA PRO A 42 13.05 -10.04 -6.45
C PRO A 42 13.42 -8.59 -6.77
N GLN A 43 12.58 -7.85 -7.52
CA GLN A 43 12.80 -6.43 -7.80
C GLN A 43 12.69 -5.57 -6.54
N MET A 44 11.71 -5.84 -5.69
CA MET A 44 11.50 -5.13 -4.43
C MET A 44 12.61 -5.42 -3.42
N ILE A 45 13.07 -6.67 -3.34
CA ILE A 45 14.21 -7.03 -2.48
C ILE A 45 15.48 -6.32 -2.94
N ALA A 46 15.74 -6.26 -4.26
CA ALA A 46 16.88 -5.53 -4.80
C ALA A 46 16.81 -4.03 -4.52
N GLU A 47 15.64 -3.40 -4.69
CA GLU A 47 15.43 -1.98 -4.36
C GLU A 47 15.55 -1.71 -2.85
N SER A 48 15.02 -2.59 -2.01
CA SER A 48 15.17 -2.46 -0.55
C SER A 48 16.62 -2.51 -0.11
N ALA A 49 17.47 -3.27 -0.83
CA ALA A 49 18.90 -3.36 -0.53
C ALA A 49 19.70 -2.18 -1.11
N SER A 50 19.15 -1.44 -2.08
CA SER A 50 19.84 -0.30 -2.71
C SER A 50 19.67 1.02 -1.95
N VAL A 51 18.71 1.11 -1.03
CA VAL A 51 18.43 2.29 -0.21
C VAL A 51 18.58 1.96 1.27
N THR A 52 19.58 2.57 1.93
CA THR A 52 19.81 2.41 3.37
C THR A 52 18.68 3.02 4.20
N TRP A 53 18.59 2.67 5.48
CA TRP A 53 17.55 3.24 6.36
C TRP A 53 17.73 4.76 6.53
N GLU A 54 18.97 5.21 6.62
CA GLU A 54 19.38 6.60 6.81
C GLU A 54 19.03 7.48 5.61
N ASP A 55 19.07 6.91 4.40
CA ASP A 55 18.77 7.61 3.15
C ASP A 55 17.27 7.66 2.81
N LYS A 56 16.42 6.94 3.56
CA LYS A 56 14.97 6.96 3.34
C LYS A 56 14.34 8.28 3.80
N LEU A 57 13.37 8.75 3.03
CA LEU A 57 12.56 9.92 3.34
C LEU A 57 11.73 9.71 4.61
N GLU A 58 11.81 10.68 5.52
CA GLU A 58 11.05 10.74 6.78
C GLU A 58 9.61 11.19 6.55
N LEU A 59 8.88 10.44 5.72
CA LEU A 59 7.48 10.69 5.40
C LEU A 59 6.68 9.38 5.46
N ALA A 60 5.49 9.46 6.02
CA ALA A 60 4.48 8.41 5.95
C ALA A 60 3.70 8.48 4.64
N ILE A 61 3.91 7.51 3.76
CA ILE A 61 3.38 7.52 2.40
C ILE A 61 2.22 6.54 2.21
N HIS A 62 1.12 7.03 1.62
CA HIS A 62 0.15 6.23 0.91
C HIS A 62 0.17 6.60 -0.58
N THR A 63 0.13 5.59 -1.45
CA THR A 63 -0.15 5.78 -2.87
C THR A 63 -1.24 4.81 -3.31
N GLY A 64 -2.22 5.31 -4.06
CA GLY A 64 -3.35 4.55 -4.57
C GLY A 64 -4.66 5.34 -4.63
N ASN A 65 -5.74 4.66 -5.00
CA ASN A 65 -7.07 5.26 -5.11
C ASN A 65 -7.63 5.68 -3.73
N VAL A 66 -8.14 6.92 -3.61
CA VAL A 66 -8.69 7.53 -2.37
C VAL A 66 -10.24 7.51 -2.37
N GLY A 67 -10.85 6.57 -3.07
CA GLY A 67 -12.32 6.45 -3.17
C GLY A 67 -13.00 5.98 -1.88
N SER A 68 -12.31 5.19 -1.03
CA SER A 68 -12.88 4.67 0.21
C SER A 68 -12.99 5.76 1.29
N PRO A 69 -14.00 5.71 2.19
CA PRO A 69 -14.09 6.68 3.28
C PRO A 69 -12.86 6.65 4.20
N PHE A 70 -12.23 5.49 4.36
CA PHE A 70 -11.00 5.32 5.15
C PHE A 70 -9.81 6.05 4.52
N ARG A 71 -9.62 5.93 3.20
CA ARG A 71 -8.54 6.63 2.49
C ARG A 71 -8.80 8.12 2.36
N LYS A 72 -10.07 8.56 2.24
CA LYS A 72 -10.41 10.00 2.30
C LYS A 72 -9.99 10.63 3.62
N ARG A 73 -10.16 9.92 4.74
CA ARG A 73 -9.65 10.37 6.05
C ARG A 73 -8.12 10.41 6.07
N LEU A 74 -7.46 9.42 5.49
CA LEU A 74 -6.00 9.43 5.33
C LEU A 74 -5.50 10.64 4.51
N ALA A 75 -6.17 10.94 3.39
CA ALA A 75 -5.87 12.11 2.56
C ALA A 75 -6.09 13.42 3.31
N LYS A 76 -7.16 13.52 4.11
CA LYS A 76 -7.41 14.69 4.97
C LYS A 76 -6.31 14.85 6.03
N ALA A 77 -5.87 13.76 6.66
CA ALA A 77 -4.78 13.78 7.63
C ALA A 77 -3.47 14.24 6.97
N ALA A 78 -3.14 13.73 5.78
CA ALA A 78 -1.97 14.18 5.05
C ALA A 78 -2.04 15.66 4.64
N ALA A 79 -3.21 16.13 4.19
CA ALA A 79 -3.40 17.54 3.86
C ALA A 79 -3.21 18.47 5.08
N ALA A 80 -3.56 18.00 6.27
CA ALA A 80 -3.34 18.73 7.52
C ALA A 80 -1.88 18.69 8.00
N ASN A 81 -1.16 17.61 7.71
CA ASN A 81 0.22 17.37 8.17
C ASN A 81 1.20 17.11 7.01
N PRO A 82 1.41 18.11 6.11
CA PRO A 82 2.23 17.93 4.91
C PRO A 82 3.74 17.77 5.19
N GLY A 83 4.20 18.03 6.41
CA GLY A 83 5.59 17.78 6.81
C GLY A 83 5.89 16.31 7.14
N GLU A 84 4.85 15.53 7.44
CA GLU A 84 4.99 14.18 8.01
C GLU A 84 4.36 13.12 7.11
N MET A 85 3.35 13.48 6.32
CA MET A 85 2.55 12.54 5.56
C MET A 85 2.45 12.93 4.09
N LEU A 86 2.46 11.92 3.22
CA LEU A 86 2.14 12.06 1.80
C LEU A 86 1.02 11.07 1.43
N VAL A 87 -0.06 11.57 0.86
CA VAL A 87 -1.06 10.75 0.16
C VAL A 87 -1.02 11.12 -1.31
N ASN A 88 -0.46 10.22 -2.11
CA ASN A 88 -0.48 10.30 -3.57
C ASN A 88 -1.70 9.54 -4.12
N GLU A 89 -2.73 10.27 -4.54
CA GLU A 89 -3.88 9.66 -5.20
C GLU A 89 -3.62 9.38 -6.67
N LEU A 90 -3.85 8.11 -7.01
CA LEU A 90 -3.88 7.64 -8.38
C LEU A 90 -5.10 6.75 -8.59
N PHE A 91 -5.96 7.13 -9.52
CA PHE A 91 -7.09 6.30 -9.96
C PHE A 91 -6.71 5.51 -11.20
N ILE A 92 -7.23 4.27 -11.32
CA ILE A 92 -6.90 3.39 -12.45
C ILE A 92 -7.33 3.98 -13.81
N GLY A 93 -8.32 4.87 -13.81
CA GLY A 93 -8.75 5.61 -15.00
C GLY A 93 -7.74 6.65 -15.50
N ASP A 94 -6.78 7.06 -14.67
CA ASP A 94 -5.84 8.14 -15.02
C ASP A 94 -4.57 7.65 -15.69
N HIS A 95 -4.33 6.33 -15.75
CA HIS A 95 -3.08 5.77 -16.28
C HIS A 95 -2.81 6.11 -17.76
N VAL A 96 -3.82 6.59 -18.52
CA VAL A 96 -3.63 7.08 -19.89
C VAL A 96 -3.14 8.54 -19.89
N LYS A 97 -3.48 9.32 -18.87
CA LYS A 97 -3.16 10.75 -18.75
C LYS A 97 -1.87 10.98 -17.93
N ILE A 98 -1.67 10.19 -16.89
CA ILE A 98 -0.54 10.31 -15.97
C ILE A 98 0.52 9.30 -16.39
N SER A 99 1.56 9.78 -17.07
CA SER A 99 2.66 8.98 -17.64
C SER A 99 4.01 9.17 -16.95
N SER A 100 4.11 10.09 -15.98
CA SER A 100 5.34 10.37 -15.23
C SER A 100 5.24 9.95 -13.77
N THR A 101 6.36 9.50 -13.20
CA THR A 101 6.45 9.19 -11.78
C THR A 101 6.59 10.44 -10.92
N CYS A 102 6.24 10.35 -9.64
CA CYS A 102 6.40 11.48 -8.72
C CYS A 102 7.87 11.86 -8.52
N ARG A 103 8.81 10.93 -8.71
CA ARG A 103 10.25 11.22 -8.68
C ARG A 103 10.67 12.04 -9.90
N GLN A 104 10.21 11.67 -11.10
CA GLN A 104 10.48 12.42 -12.33
C GLN A 104 9.96 13.87 -12.29
N LEU A 105 8.84 14.10 -11.61
CA LEU A 105 8.25 15.43 -11.45
C LEU A 105 8.75 16.20 -10.21
N GLY A 106 9.66 15.63 -9.40
CA GLY A 106 10.11 16.29 -8.17
C GLY A 106 9.03 16.47 -7.11
N LEU A 107 8.01 15.60 -7.11
CA LEU A 107 6.87 15.62 -6.19
C LEU A 107 6.95 14.58 -5.07
N HIS A 108 7.85 13.61 -5.19
CA HIS A 108 8.01 12.50 -4.23
C HIS A 108 8.36 12.95 -2.79
N ASP A 109 9.03 14.08 -2.61
CA ASP A 109 9.41 14.63 -1.30
C ASP A 109 8.43 15.72 -0.82
N LYS A 110 7.38 16.02 -1.59
CA LYS A 110 6.39 17.04 -1.24
C LYS A 110 5.23 16.36 -0.54
N GLY A 111 5.20 16.40 0.80
CA GLY A 111 4.09 15.85 1.55
C GLY A 111 2.76 16.57 1.30
N GLY A 112 1.73 16.16 2.01
CA GLY A 112 0.35 16.60 1.79
C GLY A 112 -0.44 15.61 0.94
N TYR A 113 -1.57 16.09 0.42
CA TYR A 113 -2.45 15.32 -0.46
C TYR A 113 -2.23 15.73 -1.92
N GLN A 114 -1.68 14.83 -2.72
CA GLN A 114 -1.46 15.02 -4.15
C GLN A 114 -2.51 14.25 -4.94
N GLN A 115 -3.35 14.95 -5.70
CA GLN A 115 -4.42 14.34 -6.51
C GLN A 115 -4.04 14.30 -7.98
N HIS A 116 -4.00 13.10 -8.57
CA HIS A 116 -3.92 12.90 -10.02
C HIS A 116 -2.74 13.60 -10.70
N LYS A 117 -1.60 13.74 -10.01
CA LYS A 117 -0.41 14.43 -10.53
C LYS A 117 0.61 13.49 -11.16
N CYS A 118 0.86 12.35 -10.52
CA CYS A 118 1.93 11.42 -10.86
C CYS A 118 1.61 10.03 -10.32
N TYR A 119 2.23 9.00 -10.88
CA TYR A 119 2.18 7.66 -10.27
C TYR A 119 3.44 7.37 -9.46
N MET A 120 3.38 6.33 -8.64
CA MET A 120 4.53 5.82 -7.92
C MET A 120 4.54 4.30 -8.07
N THR A 121 5.69 3.77 -8.47
CA THR A 121 5.93 2.32 -8.53
C THR A 121 6.00 1.72 -7.13
N PHE A 122 6.02 0.40 -7.02
CA PHE A 122 6.27 -0.26 -5.74
C PHE A 122 7.71 -0.01 -5.27
N GLN A 123 8.68 -0.03 -6.18
CA GLN A 123 10.09 0.23 -5.90
C GLN A 123 10.29 1.65 -5.35
N GLU A 124 9.69 2.66 -5.97
CA GLU A 124 9.80 4.05 -5.48
C GLU A 124 9.28 4.23 -4.05
N GLN A 125 8.28 3.43 -3.63
CA GLN A 125 7.80 3.46 -2.25
C GLN A 125 8.86 2.96 -1.25
N CYS A 126 9.86 2.17 -1.67
CA CYS A 126 10.93 1.73 -0.76
C CYS A 126 11.89 2.87 -0.36
N SER A 127 11.78 4.06 -0.96
CA SER A 127 12.55 5.24 -0.55
C SER A 127 11.98 5.98 0.66
N TYR A 128 10.90 5.50 1.27
CA TYR A 128 10.27 6.14 2.44
C TYR A 128 10.45 5.28 3.69
N LYS A 129 10.66 5.91 4.85
CA LYS A 129 10.79 5.23 6.13
C LYS A 129 9.48 4.58 6.57
N TYR A 130 8.33 5.20 6.25
CA TYR A 130 7.03 4.79 6.78
C TYR A 130 6.01 4.55 5.66
N LEU A 131 5.46 3.34 5.57
CA LEU A 131 4.55 2.93 4.49
C LEU A 131 3.16 2.65 5.03
N LEU A 132 2.15 3.37 4.53
CA LEU A 132 0.78 3.28 5.03
C LEU A 132 -0.02 2.20 4.30
N ASN A 133 -0.52 1.22 5.06
CA ASN A 133 -1.57 0.30 4.63
C ASN A 133 -2.92 0.72 5.22
N SER A 134 -3.94 0.85 4.37
CA SER A 134 -5.27 1.33 4.77
C SER A 134 -6.39 0.67 3.97
N ALA A 135 -7.57 0.59 4.59
CA ALA A 135 -8.74 -0.08 4.03
C ALA A 135 -9.20 0.54 2.70
N SER A 136 -9.52 -0.31 1.73
CA SER A 136 -10.01 0.06 0.40
C SER A 136 -11.53 -0.09 0.31
N ILE A 137 -12.10 0.21 -0.87
CA ILE A 137 -13.42 -0.29 -1.25
C ILE A 137 -13.24 -1.77 -1.61
N GLY A 138 -13.36 -2.66 -0.61
CA GLY A 138 -13.15 -4.09 -0.77
C GLY A 138 -11.70 -4.49 -0.53
N TYR A 139 -10.98 -4.84 -1.59
CA TYR A 139 -9.67 -5.50 -1.51
C TYR A 139 -8.49 -4.58 -1.89
N ALA A 140 -7.35 -4.75 -1.21
CA ALA A 140 -6.08 -4.16 -1.60
C ALA A 140 -4.94 -5.15 -1.39
N ASN A 141 -4.22 -5.49 -2.45
CA ASN A 141 -3.12 -6.46 -2.45
C ASN A 141 -1.75 -5.88 -2.07
N LYS A 142 -1.73 -4.60 -1.65
CA LYS A 142 -0.51 -3.79 -1.47
C LYS A 142 0.33 -4.22 -0.27
N PHE A 143 -0.30 -4.74 0.79
CA PHE A 143 0.33 -4.92 2.10
C PHE A 143 1.60 -5.77 2.05
N LYS A 144 1.57 -6.96 1.43
CA LYS A 144 2.74 -7.82 1.22
C LYS A 144 3.93 -7.13 0.55
N TYR A 145 3.70 -6.19 -0.37
CA TYR A 145 4.79 -5.51 -1.06
C TYR A 145 5.42 -4.43 -0.18
N LEU A 146 4.65 -3.78 0.70
CA LEU A 146 5.19 -2.80 1.64
C LEU A 146 6.19 -3.44 2.60
N LEU A 147 5.91 -4.67 3.04
CA LEU A 147 6.77 -5.43 3.95
C LEU A 147 8.15 -5.77 3.35
N LEU A 148 8.32 -5.68 2.02
CA LEU A 148 9.58 -5.97 1.35
C LEU A 148 10.57 -4.81 1.34
N CYS A 149 10.14 -3.59 1.67
CA CYS A 149 10.96 -2.38 1.47
C CYS A 149 12.00 -2.11 2.57
N GLY A 150 12.07 -2.93 3.63
CA GLY A 150 12.88 -2.62 4.81
C GLY A 150 12.45 -1.31 5.50
N SER A 151 11.19 -0.92 5.30
CA SER A 151 10.55 0.27 5.86
C SER A 151 9.58 -0.13 6.96
N VAL A 152 9.23 0.80 7.85
CA VAL A 152 8.19 0.57 8.86
C VAL A 152 6.82 0.63 8.18
N VAL A 153 6.10 -0.49 8.18
CA VAL A 153 4.72 -0.51 7.70
C VAL A 153 3.78 -0.12 8.82
N ILE A 154 2.98 0.92 8.59
CA ILE A 154 1.94 1.39 9.51
C ILE A 154 0.58 0.92 8.97
N TYR A 155 -0.08 0.05 9.73
CA TYR A 155 -1.36 -0.55 9.41
C TYR A 155 -2.48 0.23 10.12
N VAL A 156 -3.22 1.02 9.35
CA VAL A 156 -4.37 1.79 9.86
C VAL A 156 -5.56 0.85 10.00
N GLN A 157 -5.97 0.58 11.24
CA GLN A 157 -6.94 -0.47 11.55
C GLN A 157 -8.37 -0.13 11.12
N GLU A 158 -8.72 1.14 11.08
CA GLU A 158 -10.05 1.58 10.71
C GLU A 158 -10.49 1.02 9.35
N GLY A 159 -11.53 0.18 9.35
CA GLY A 159 -12.08 -0.45 8.15
C GLY A 159 -11.38 -1.74 7.69
N MET A 160 -10.29 -2.16 8.35
CA MET A 160 -9.55 -3.38 8.03
C MET A 160 -10.23 -4.62 8.61
N VAL A 161 -11.33 -5.03 8.00
CA VAL A 161 -12.12 -6.21 8.44
C VAL A 161 -11.68 -7.50 7.76
N ASN A 162 -11.14 -7.41 6.54
CA ASN A 162 -10.76 -8.56 5.72
C ASN A 162 -9.24 -8.71 5.68
N LYS A 163 -8.76 -9.95 5.73
CA LYS A 163 -7.32 -10.29 5.72
C LYS A 163 -7.00 -11.29 4.60
N GLU A 164 -5.86 -11.13 3.96
CA GLU A 164 -5.25 -12.16 3.12
C GLU A 164 -4.72 -13.33 3.98
N PHE A 165 -4.48 -14.50 3.36
CA PHE A 165 -4.07 -15.73 4.05
C PHE A 165 -2.79 -15.57 4.90
N TYR A 166 -1.80 -14.80 4.42
CA TYR A 166 -0.52 -14.63 5.11
C TYR A 166 -0.60 -13.68 6.30
N GLU A 167 -1.60 -12.79 6.35
CA GLU A 167 -1.72 -11.78 7.40
C GLU A 167 -1.99 -12.40 8.77
N TYR A 168 -2.48 -13.64 8.82
CA TYR A 168 -2.68 -14.40 10.06
C TYR A 168 -1.36 -14.80 10.72
N GLY A 169 -0.27 -14.90 9.96
CA GLY A 169 1.08 -15.14 10.49
C GLY A 169 1.81 -13.86 10.92
N LEU A 170 1.27 -12.67 10.61
CA LEU A 170 1.92 -11.40 10.91
C LEU A 170 1.42 -10.82 12.24
N LEU A 171 2.36 -10.61 13.15
CA LEU A 171 2.13 -10.04 14.48
C LEU A 171 2.34 -8.50 14.49
N PRO A 172 1.34 -7.71 14.95
CA PRO A 172 1.52 -6.29 15.26
C PRO A 172 2.63 -6.07 16.29
N GLY A 173 3.41 -5.00 16.15
CA GLY A 173 4.54 -4.67 17.01
C GLY A 173 5.82 -5.48 16.73
N VAL A 174 5.72 -6.55 15.92
CA VAL A 174 6.86 -7.36 15.48
C VAL A 174 7.15 -7.11 14.00
N HIS A 175 6.14 -7.23 13.13
CA HIS A 175 6.31 -7.13 11.68
C HIS A 175 5.80 -5.81 11.09
N TYR A 176 4.88 -5.14 11.79
CA TYR A 176 4.30 -3.86 11.39
C TYR A 176 3.75 -3.14 12.63
N VAL A 177 3.62 -1.82 12.54
CA VAL A 177 2.99 -0.98 13.58
C VAL A 177 1.51 -0.83 13.25
N THR A 178 0.65 -0.81 14.28
CA THR A 178 -0.79 -0.55 14.11
C THR A 178 -1.18 0.77 14.73
N VAL A 179 -2.06 1.49 14.05
CA VAL A 179 -2.69 2.71 14.57
C VAL A 179 -4.21 2.60 14.40
N PRO A 180 -5.04 3.09 15.35
CA PRO A 180 -6.48 2.94 15.26
C PRO A 180 -7.07 3.65 14.04
N THR A 181 -6.73 4.92 13.83
CA THR A 181 -7.27 5.76 12.76
C THR A 181 -6.18 6.51 11.99
N ALA A 182 -6.56 7.18 10.91
CA ALA A 182 -5.64 8.01 10.13
C ALA A 182 -5.02 9.18 10.92
N ASN A 183 -5.69 9.68 11.97
CA ASN A 183 -5.18 10.75 12.81
C ASN A 183 -4.17 10.27 13.85
N ASP A 184 -4.09 8.95 14.07
CA ASP A 184 -3.17 8.33 15.03
C ASP A 184 -1.85 7.90 14.36
N VAL A 185 -1.67 8.20 13.06
CA VAL A 185 -0.36 8.09 12.40
C VAL A 185 0.57 9.05 13.13
N PRO A 186 1.70 8.58 13.71
CA PRO A 186 2.57 9.42 14.51
C PRO A 186 3.08 10.61 13.72
N ALA A 187 3.20 11.75 14.40
CA ALA A 187 4.05 12.83 13.93
C ALA A 187 5.51 12.31 13.92
N LEU A 188 6.18 12.54 12.79
CA LEU A 188 7.50 12.00 12.47
C LEU A 188 8.59 13.04 12.68
#